data_AF-A0A0G1EME4-F1
#
_entry.id   AF-A0A0G1EME4-F1
#
_cell.length_a   1.000
_cell.length_b   1.000
_cell.length_c   1.000
_cell.angle_alpha   90.00
_cell.angle_beta   90.00
_cell.angle_gamma   90.00
#
_symmetry.space_group_name_H-M   'P 1'
#
loop_
_entity.id
_entity.type
_entity.pdbx_description
1 polymer ?
#
loop_
_entity_poly.entity_id
_entity_poly.type
_entity_poly.pdbx_seq_one_letter_code
_entity_poly.pdbx_strand_id
1 'polypeptide(L)'
;MLQTQPLVVVVGGGTGTFVALSGLREYSLNLNAVVTMMDSGGSTGRLKDQLGVLPPGDVRQALVALSESRDIWRKLFTYRFDTGDLQGHNFGNIFISALEKITGSNQEAINLAAGILQTSGGVYPITFSKSTLCAKYSDGSVIEGEHAIESVQKEHAAITEVYLSPPALMNLEAKRIFERADYIVLGPGDIYTSIQVQK
;
A
#
# COMPACT_ATOMS: atom_id res chain seq x y z
N MET A 1 -5.42 -15.13 33.13
CA MET A 1 -5.34 -15.35 31.66
C MET A 1 -4.77 -14.09 31.06
N LEU A 2 -3.64 -14.15 30.37
CA LEU A 2 -3.17 -13.01 29.56
C LEU A 2 -4.25 -12.78 28.49
N GLN A 3 -4.94 -11.64 28.54
CA GLN A 3 -5.80 -11.25 27.43
C GLN A 3 -4.89 -11.06 26.21
N THR A 4 -5.06 -11.92 25.20
CA THR A 4 -4.43 -11.72 23.91
C THR A 4 -4.97 -10.42 23.32
N GLN A 5 -4.08 -9.53 22.89
CA GLN A 5 -4.48 -8.29 22.23
C GLN A 5 -5.32 -8.63 20.98
N PRO A 6 -6.45 -7.95 20.73
CA PRO A 6 -7.25 -8.19 19.53
C PRO A 6 -6.43 -7.99 18.25
N LEU A 7 -6.57 -8.90 17.29
CA LEU A 7 -5.96 -8.79 15.97
C LEU A 7 -6.84 -7.92 15.09
N VAL A 8 -6.32 -6.75 14.74
CA VAL A 8 -7.00 -5.78 13.88
C VAL A 8 -6.26 -5.67 12.56
N VAL A 9 -6.98 -5.84 11.45
CA VAL A 9 -6.44 -5.65 10.10
C VAL A 9 -7.05 -4.40 9.49
N VAL A 10 -6.22 -3.41 9.18
CA VAL A 10 -6.62 -2.23 8.41
C VAL A 10 -6.35 -2.49 6.93
N VAL A 11 -7.36 -2.31 6.10
CA VAL A 11 -7.32 -2.52 4.65
C VAL A 11 -7.46 -1.19 3.95
N GLY A 12 -6.47 -0.81 3.15
CA GLY A 12 -6.54 0.42 2.38
C GLY A 12 -5.22 0.78 1.70
N GLY A 13 -5.15 2.01 1.20
CA GLY A 13 -3.96 2.61 0.65
C GLY A 13 -3.74 4.02 1.18
N GLY A 14 -2.66 4.65 0.73
CA GLY A 14 -2.43 6.08 0.86
C GLY A 14 -2.41 6.63 2.30
N THR A 15 -2.80 7.90 2.38
CA THR A 15 -2.77 8.71 3.61
C THR A 15 -3.85 8.31 4.60
N GLY A 16 -5.00 7.81 4.12
CA GLY A 16 -6.10 7.39 5.00
C GLY A 16 -5.70 6.19 5.87
N THR A 17 -5.09 5.18 5.25
CA THR A 17 -4.51 4.03 5.98
C THR A 17 -3.43 4.47 6.96
N PHE A 18 -2.56 5.41 6.57
CA PHE A 18 -1.53 5.95 7.46
C PHE A 18 -2.13 6.58 8.72
N VAL A 19 -3.19 7.39 8.57
CA VAL A 19 -3.87 8.04 9.71
C VAL A 19 -4.55 7.01 10.61
N ALA A 20 -5.28 6.05 10.03
CA ALA A 20 -5.95 5.01 10.80
C ALA A 20 -4.95 4.16 11.59
N LEU A 21 -3.87 3.70 10.95
CA LEU A 21 -2.82 2.93 11.62
C LEU A 21 -2.14 3.75 12.73
N SER A 22 -1.80 5.01 12.46
CA SER A 22 -1.14 5.87 13.45
C SER A 22 -2.01 6.11 14.67
N GLY A 23 -3.32 6.28 14.50
CA GLY A 23 -4.27 6.46 15.60
C GLY A 23 -4.57 5.16 16.36
N LEU A 24 -4.75 4.04 15.66
CA LEU A 24 -5.03 2.74 16.27
C LEU A 24 -3.83 2.19 17.07
N ARG A 25 -2.61 2.59 16.72
CA ARG A 25 -1.39 2.20 17.42
C ARG A 25 -1.34 2.68 18.88
N GLU A 26 -2.09 3.72 19.25
CA GLU A 26 -2.19 4.21 20.62
C GLU A 26 -2.96 3.24 21.55
N TYR A 27 -3.59 2.21 20.99
CA TYR A 27 -4.32 1.17 21.71
C TYR A 27 -3.52 -0.13 21.78
N SER A 28 -3.79 -0.95 22.80
CA SER A 28 -3.18 -2.28 22.95
C SER A 28 -3.77 -3.30 21.97
N LEU A 29 -3.40 -3.19 20.70
CA LEU A 29 -3.89 -4.00 19.58
C LEU A 29 -2.73 -4.71 18.87
N ASN A 30 -2.97 -5.92 18.37
CA ASN A 30 -2.11 -6.56 17.38
C ASN A 30 -2.51 -6.00 15.99
N LEU A 31 -1.93 -4.85 15.65
CA LEU A 31 -2.34 -4.05 14.50
C LEU A 31 -1.59 -4.47 13.23
N ASN A 32 -2.32 -4.83 12.20
CA ASN A 32 -1.78 -5.28 10.92
C ASN A 32 -2.38 -4.46 9.78
N ALA A 33 -1.62 -4.30 8.70
CA ALA A 33 -2.05 -3.56 7.52
C ALA A 33 -2.06 -4.47 6.30
N VAL A 34 -3.16 -4.48 5.55
CA VAL A 34 -3.21 -5.02 4.19
C VAL A 34 -3.33 -3.85 3.22
N VAL A 35 -2.39 -3.76 2.27
CA VAL A 35 -2.26 -2.60 1.39
C VAL A 35 -2.25 -2.96 -0.09
N THR A 36 -2.73 -2.03 -0.91
CA THR A 36 -2.66 -2.14 -2.37
C THR A 36 -1.23 -1.93 -2.90
N MET A 37 -0.94 -2.56 -4.04
CA MET A 37 0.29 -2.39 -4.82
C MET A 37 -0.02 -1.91 -6.24
N MET A 38 -1.10 -1.14 -6.38
CA MET A 38 -1.60 -0.66 -7.67
C MET A 38 -1.28 0.81 -7.95
N ASP A 39 -0.64 1.51 -7.00
CA ASP A 39 -0.26 2.93 -7.14
C ASP A 39 0.51 3.14 -8.44
N SER A 40 -0.12 3.90 -9.34
CA SER A 40 0.42 4.24 -10.65
C SER A 40 0.84 5.72 -10.73
N GLY A 41 0.79 6.46 -9.63
CA GLY A 41 0.99 7.90 -9.58
C GLY A 41 2.42 8.35 -9.28
N GLY A 42 2.79 9.53 -9.79
CA GLY A 42 3.96 10.29 -9.37
C GLY A 42 5.30 9.53 -9.43
N SER A 43 6.12 9.69 -8.39
CA SER A 43 7.44 9.03 -8.32
C SER A 43 7.33 7.52 -8.14
N THR A 44 6.26 7.03 -7.53
CA THR A 44 6.04 5.60 -7.30
C THR A 44 5.85 4.87 -8.64
N GLY A 45 5.00 5.43 -9.51
CA GLY A 45 4.82 4.95 -10.89
C GLY A 45 6.12 4.96 -11.69
N ARG A 46 6.91 6.05 -11.62
CA ARG A 46 8.21 6.10 -12.31
C ARG A 46 9.18 5.00 -11.87
N LEU A 47 9.24 4.68 -10.58
CA LEU A 47 10.10 3.59 -10.08
C LEU A 47 9.62 2.22 -10.59
N LYS A 48 8.30 1.99 -10.59
CA LYS A 48 7.69 0.78 -11.16
C LYS A 48 8.08 0.62 -12.64
N ASP A 49 7.94 1.68 -13.43
CA ASP A 49 8.22 1.65 -14.88
C ASP A 49 9.71 1.48 -15.18
N GLN A 50 10.59 2.13 -14.42
CA GLN A 50 12.04 2.10 -14.65
C GLN A 50 12.72 0.83 -14.13
N LEU A 51 12.29 0.33 -12.96
CA LEU A 51 12.96 -0.77 -12.27
C LEU A 51 12.19 -2.10 -12.41
N GLY A 52 10.96 -2.08 -12.90
CA GLY A 52 10.10 -3.25 -13.02
C GLY A 52 9.70 -3.86 -11.67
N VAL A 53 9.76 -3.06 -10.61
CA VAL A 53 9.41 -3.36 -9.22
C VAL A 53 7.92 -3.09 -8.97
N LEU A 54 7.36 -3.63 -7.88
CA LEU A 54 6.02 -3.21 -7.46
C LEU A 54 6.09 -1.82 -6.81
N PRO A 55 5.03 -0.99 -6.95
CA PRO A 55 5.01 0.36 -6.42
C PRO A 55 5.04 0.34 -4.88
N PRO A 56 6.11 0.81 -4.22
CA PRO A 56 6.27 0.61 -2.77
C PRO A 56 5.54 1.66 -1.91
N GLY A 57 4.79 2.58 -2.53
CA GLY A 57 4.27 3.79 -1.88
C GLY A 57 3.42 3.52 -0.65
N ASP A 58 2.42 2.66 -0.78
CA ASP A 58 1.47 2.34 0.30
C ASP A 58 2.07 1.42 1.35
N VAL A 59 2.87 0.44 0.93
CA VAL A 59 3.65 -0.37 1.87
C VAL A 59 4.55 0.50 2.72
N ARG A 60 5.28 1.44 2.11
CA ARG A 60 6.13 2.39 2.83
C ARG A 60 5.33 3.20 3.84
N GLN A 61 4.16 3.71 3.46
CA GLN A 61 3.30 4.47 4.38
C GLN A 61 2.85 3.62 5.57
N ALA A 62 2.37 2.40 5.33
CA ALA A 62 1.97 1.48 6.40
C ALA A 62 3.14 1.11 7.32
N LEU A 63 4.32 0.83 6.76
CA LEU A 63 5.54 0.56 7.54
C LEU A 63 5.92 1.75 8.43
N VAL A 64 5.86 2.98 7.91
CA VAL A 64 6.14 4.18 8.71
C VAL A 64 5.07 4.40 9.78
N ALA A 65 3.79 4.15 9.48
CA ALA A 65 2.72 4.28 10.47
C ALA A 65 2.92 3.32 11.66
N LEU A 66 3.31 2.07 11.38
CA LEU A 66 3.57 1.05 12.39
C LEU A 66 4.96 1.11 13.03
N SER A 67 5.85 2.00 12.57
CA SER A 67 7.24 2.04 13.03
C SER A 67 7.40 2.56 14.46
N GLU A 68 8.13 1.82 15.29
CA GLU A 68 8.62 2.24 16.62
C GLU A 68 10.10 2.65 16.61
N SER A 69 10.73 2.66 15.43
CA SER A 69 12.13 3.02 15.28
C SER A 69 12.45 4.46 15.67
N ARG A 70 13.74 4.71 15.94
CA ARG A 70 14.31 6.05 16.16
C ARG A 70 13.84 7.04 15.08
N ASP A 71 13.61 8.28 15.50
CA ASP A 71 13.13 9.39 14.65
C ASP A 71 13.85 9.51 13.30
N ILE A 72 15.15 9.18 13.23
CA ILE A 72 15.93 9.27 12.00
C ILE A 72 15.45 8.31 10.90
N TRP A 73 15.08 7.08 11.23
CA TRP A 73 14.62 6.10 10.23
C TRP A 73 13.26 6.49 9.67
N ARG A 74 12.35 6.92 10.53
CA ARG A 74 11.06 7.50 10.12
C ARG A 74 11.29 8.69 9.18
N LYS A 75 12.17 9.64 9.56
CA LYS A 75 12.51 10.80 8.72
C LYS A 75 13.05 10.38 7.36
N LEU A 76 14.00 9.45 7.31
CA LEU A 76 14.56 8.93 6.05
C LEU A 76 13.49 8.30 5.16
N PHE A 77 12.64 7.43 5.70
CA PHE A 77 11.56 6.79 4.92
C PHE A 77 10.46 7.77 4.49
N THR A 78 10.34 8.93 5.12
CA THR A 78 9.45 10.02 4.68
C THR A 78 10.12 11.05 3.78
N TYR A 79 11.45 11.02 3.67
CA TYR A 79 12.20 12.04 2.96
C TYR A 79 11.90 12.01 1.47
N ARG A 80 11.56 13.18 0.91
CA ARG A 80 11.38 13.40 -0.52
C ARG A 80 12.45 14.36 -1.00
N PHE A 81 13.18 13.95 -2.03
CA PHE A 81 14.18 14.79 -2.67
C PHE A 81 13.48 15.98 -3.35
N ASP A 82 13.98 17.18 -3.09
CA ASP A 82 13.44 18.45 -3.61
C ASP A 82 14.20 18.94 -4.85
N THR A 83 15.42 18.47 -5.05
CA THR A 83 16.38 18.94 -6.06
C THR A 83 17.27 17.80 -6.58
N GLY A 84 17.94 18.03 -7.72
CA GLY A 84 18.86 17.08 -8.35
C GLY A 84 18.19 15.95 -9.14
N ASP A 85 18.97 14.94 -9.55
CA ASP A 85 18.50 13.84 -10.41
C ASP A 85 17.41 12.97 -9.75
N LEU A 86 17.37 12.96 -8.42
CA LEU A 86 16.36 12.24 -7.65
C LEU A 86 15.13 13.11 -7.33
N GLN A 87 15.02 14.32 -7.86
CA GLN A 87 13.95 15.25 -7.55
C GLN A 87 12.56 14.59 -7.67
N GLY A 88 11.76 14.78 -6.63
CA GLY A 88 10.43 14.21 -6.50
C GLY A 88 10.40 12.74 -6.06
N HIS A 89 11.54 12.03 -6.04
CA HIS A 89 11.59 10.68 -5.48
C HIS A 89 11.53 10.69 -3.96
N ASN A 90 10.93 9.64 -3.40
CA ASN A 90 10.97 9.39 -1.97
C ASN A 90 12.07 8.37 -1.66
N PHE A 91 12.92 8.66 -0.67
CA PHE A 91 14.03 7.78 -0.29
C PHE A 91 13.56 6.40 0.15
N GLY A 92 12.51 6.32 0.98
CA GLY A 92 11.95 5.04 1.42
C GLY A 92 11.43 4.19 0.25
N ASN A 93 10.84 4.81 -0.77
CA ASN A 93 10.42 4.10 -1.98
C ASN A 93 11.64 3.52 -2.72
N ILE A 94 12.69 4.34 -2.94
CA ILE A 94 13.94 3.88 -3.58
C ILE A 94 14.55 2.73 -2.78
N PHE A 95 14.59 2.86 -1.46
CA PHE A 95 15.17 1.87 -0.56
C PHE A 95 14.44 0.52 -0.63
N ILE A 96 13.11 0.52 -0.55
CA ILE A 96 12.29 -0.71 -0.65
C ILE A 96 12.45 -1.34 -2.04
N SER A 97 12.41 -0.54 -3.11
CA SER A 97 12.65 -1.04 -4.46
C SER A 97 14.04 -1.64 -4.64
N ALA A 98 15.07 -1.06 -4.02
CA ALA A 98 16.42 -1.63 -4.03
C ALA A 98 16.49 -2.96 -3.26
N LEU A 99 15.83 -3.06 -2.10
CA LEU A 99 15.72 -4.32 -1.37
C LEU A 99 15.03 -5.41 -2.20
N GLU A 100 13.95 -5.08 -2.93
CA GLU A 100 13.29 -6.02 -3.83
C GLU A 100 14.25 -6.53 -4.91
N LYS A 101 15.06 -5.64 -5.50
CA LYS A 101 16.02 -6.03 -6.55
C LYS A 101 17.18 -6.87 -6.02
N ILE A 102 17.63 -6.61 -4.80
CA ILE A 102 18.74 -7.36 -4.17
C ILE A 102 18.28 -8.75 -3.72
N THR A 103 17.11 -8.83 -3.09
CA THR A 103 16.56 -10.09 -2.56
C THR A 103 15.92 -10.94 -3.65
N GLY A 104 15.44 -10.32 -4.73
CA GLY A 104 14.59 -10.97 -5.73
C GLY A 104 13.20 -11.34 -5.20
N SER A 105 12.83 -10.85 -4.01
CA SER A 105 11.60 -11.22 -3.31
C SER A 105 10.94 -9.99 -2.69
N ASN A 106 9.73 -9.68 -3.18
CA ASN A 106 8.91 -8.60 -2.64
C ASN A 106 8.62 -8.80 -1.13
N GLN A 107 8.29 -10.02 -0.73
CA GLN A 107 7.98 -10.31 0.67
C GLN A 107 9.21 -10.15 1.56
N GLU A 108 10.40 -10.59 1.10
CA GLU A 108 11.63 -10.46 1.87
C GLU A 108 12.05 -8.99 2.01
N ALA A 109 11.94 -8.21 0.94
CA ALA A 109 12.20 -6.77 0.98
C ALA A 109 11.34 -6.05 2.02
N ILE A 110 10.05 -6.38 2.10
CA ILE A 110 9.12 -5.81 3.08
C ILE A 110 9.49 -6.22 4.50
N ASN A 111 9.82 -7.51 4.71
CA ASN A 111 10.22 -8.01 6.02
C ASN A 111 11.52 -7.33 6.52
N LEU A 112 12.50 -7.11 5.63
CA LEU A 112 13.73 -6.40 5.96
C LEU A 112 13.46 -4.93 6.29
N ALA A 113 12.63 -4.25 5.50
CA ALA A 113 12.24 -2.86 5.77
C ALA A 113 11.48 -2.74 7.11
N ALA A 114 10.57 -3.68 7.41
CA ALA A 114 9.86 -3.76 8.68
C ALA A 114 10.80 -3.95 9.87
N GLY A 115 11.84 -4.79 9.73
CA GLY A 115 12.86 -4.98 10.75
C GLY A 115 13.68 -3.70 11.04
N ILE A 116 14.06 -2.96 9.99
CA ILE A 116 14.77 -1.67 10.13
C ILE A 116 13.89 -0.63 10.83
N LEU A 117 12.61 -0.59 10.47
CA LEU A 117 11.63 0.33 11.04
C LEU A 117 11.05 -0.15 12.38
N GLN A 118 11.41 -1.33 12.86
CA GLN A 118 10.94 -1.90 14.12
C GLN A 118 9.41 -1.79 14.25
N THR A 119 8.68 -2.32 13.25
CA THR A 119 7.22 -2.19 13.23
C THR A 119 6.57 -3.08 14.30
N SER A 120 5.58 -2.56 15.04
CA SER A 120 4.85 -3.33 16.06
C SER A 120 3.75 -4.25 15.52
N GLY A 121 3.73 -4.45 14.20
CA GLY A 121 2.81 -5.35 13.51
C GLY A 121 3.24 -5.62 12.06
N GLY A 122 2.41 -6.36 11.33
CA GLY A 122 2.70 -6.78 9.96
C GLY A 122 2.12 -5.84 8.89
N VAL A 123 2.85 -5.71 7.78
CA VAL A 123 2.37 -5.04 6.56
C VAL A 123 2.37 -6.06 5.43
N TYR A 124 1.20 -6.26 4.82
CA TYR A 124 0.95 -7.31 3.85
C TYR A 124 0.41 -6.69 2.57
N PRO A 125 1.13 -6.79 1.45
CA PRO A 125 0.56 -6.46 0.16
C PRO A 125 -0.58 -7.40 -0.16
N ILE A 126 -1.71 -6.87 -0.64
CA ILE A 126 -2.87 -7.69 -1.03
C ILE A 126 -2.51 -8.67 -2.16
N THR A 127 -1.60 -8.28 -3.05
CA THR A 127 -1.09 -9.10 -4.14
C THR A 127 0.34 -8.71 -4.51
N PHE A 128 1.08 -9.66 -5.08
CA PHE A 128 2.34 -9.41 -5.78
C PHE A 128 2.20 -9.46 -7.30
N SER A 129 1.00 -9.73 -7.81
CA SER A 129 0.73 -9.77 -9.24
C SER A 129 0.88 -8.38 -9.84
N LYS A 130 1.60 -8.29 -10.96
CA LYS A 130 1.63 -7.07 -11.77
C LYS A 130 0.29 -6.90 -12.45
N SER A 131 -0.52 -5.99 -11.93
CA SER A 131 -1.83 -5.67 -12.47
C SER A 131 -2.02 -4.16 -12.54
N THR A 132 -3.04 -3.76 -13.29
CA THR A 132 -3.49 -2.38 -13.45
C THR A 132 -4.95 -2.30 -13.04
N LEU A 133 -5.27 -1.26 -12.25
CA LEU A 133 -6.65 -0.94 -11.90
C LEU A 133 -7.38 -0.40 -13.13
N CYS A 134 -8.53 -0.99 -13.45
CA CYS A 134 -9.40 -0.56 -14.54
C CYS A 134 -10.76 -0.15 -13.99
N ALA A 135 -11.28 0.99 -14.45
CA ALA A 135 -12.64 1.43 -14.16
C ALA A 135 -13.46 1.49 -15.45
N LYS A 136 -14.59 0.78 -15.47
CA LYS A 136 -15.58 0.83 -16.55
C LYS A 136 -16.71 1.76 -16.15
N TYR A 137 -17.07 2.65 -17.06
CA TYR A 137 -18.09 3.67 -16.87
C TYR A 137 -19.40 3.30 -17.58
N SER A 138 -20.50 3.95 -17.16
CA SER A 138 -21.84 3.74 -17.71
C SER A 138 -21.98 4.08 -19.20
N ASP A 139 -21.07 4.90 -19.74
CA ASP A 139 -20.97 5.22 -21.18
C ASP A 139 -20.23 4.13 -21.98
N GLY A 140 -19.79 3.05 -21.32
CA GLY A 140 -19.05 1.94 -21.91
C GLY A 140 -17.54 2.16 -22.01
N SER A 141 -17.04 3.35 -21.68
CA SER A 141 -15.61 3.62 -21.68
C SER A 141 -14.87 2.93 -20.53
N VAL A 142 -13.57 2.72 -20.72
CA VAL A 142 -12.67 2.12 -19.73
C VAL A 142 -11.48 3.04 -19.54
N ILE A 143 -11.13 3.30 -18.27
CA ILE A 143 -9.92 4.03 -17.89
C ILE A 143 -9.02 3.06 -17.11
N GLU A 144 -7.73 3.08 -17.46
CA GLU A 144 -6.71 2.22 -16.86
C GLU A 144 -5.71 3.06 -16.06
N GLY A 145 -5.33 2.56 -14.88
CA GLY A 145 -4.40 3.19 -13.96
C GLY A 145 -5.10 4.00 -12.89
N GLU A 146 -4.69 3.80 -11.64
CA GLU A 146 -5.23 4.48 -10.47
C GLU A 146 -5.24 6.00 -10.63
N HIS A 147 -4.09 6.57 -11.00
CA HIS A 147 -3.95 8.01 -11.17
C HIS A 147 -4.84 8.58 -12.30
N ALA A 148 -5.08 7.81 -13.36
CA ALA A 148 -5.95 8.23 -14.45
C ALA A 148 -7.43 8.21 -14.02
N ILE A 149 -7.82 7.20 -13.25
CA ILE A 149 -9.18 7.08 -12.70
C ILE A 149 -9.48 8.23 -11.73
N GLU A 150 -8.51 8.62 -10.89
CA GLU A 150 -8.67 9.73 -9.94
C GLU A 150 -8.66 11.12 -10.61
N SER A 151 -7.90 11.28 -11.70
CA SER A 151 -7.77 12.57 -12.39
C SER A 151 -8.90 12.86 -13.38
N VAL A 152 -9.55 11.83 -13.92
CA VAL A 152 -10.64 11.99 -14.88
C VAL A 152 -11.97 12.09 -14.15
N GLN A 153 -12.46 13.32 -13.99
CA GLN A 153 -13.86 13.56 -13.60
C GLN A 153 -14.78 13.45 -14.82
N LYS A 154 -15.61 12.41 -14.86
CA LYS A 154 -16.71 12.31 -15.83
C LYS A 154 -18.00 12.80 -15.20
N GLU A 155 -18.43 14.02 -15.55
CA GLU A 155 -19.66 14.63 -15.02
C GLU A 155 -20.94 13.83 -15.33
N HIS A 156 -20.94 13.01 -16.38
CA HIS A 156 -22.13 12.30 -16.88
C HIS A 156 -21.94 10.79 -17.06
N ALA A 157 -20.89 10.20 -16.49
CA ALA A 157 -20.70 8.77 -16.53
C ALA A 157 -20.26 8.27 -15.16
N ALA A 158 -21.06 7.39 -14.57
CA ALA A 158 -20.75 6.77 -13.29
C ALA A 158 -19.88 5.52 -13.49
N ILE A 159 -19.00 5.22 -12.54
CA ILE A 159 -18.26 3.95 -12.51
C ILE A 159 -19.26 2.82 -12.25
N THR A 160 -19.36 1.87 -13.18
CA THR A 160 -20.22 0.69 -13.06
C THR A 160 -19.47 -0.53 -12.54
N GLU A 161 -18.17 -0.62 -12.82
CA GLU A 161 -17.35 -1.77 -12.47
C GLU A 161 -15.88 -1.36 -12.30
N VAL A 162 -15.22 -1.93 -11.30
CA VAL A 162 -13.78 -1.80 -11.07
C VAL A 162 -13.17 -3.18 -10.99
N TYR A 163 -12.08 -3.40 -11.72
CA TYR A 163 -11.41 -4.70 -11.80
C TYR A 163 -9.92 -4.55 -12.06
N LEU A 164 -9.20 -5.65 -11.89
CA LEU A 164 -7.76 -5.76 -12.12
C LEU A 164 -7.48 -6.46 -13.44
N SER A 165 -6.62 -5.85 -14.27
CA SER A 165 -6.19 -6.41 -15.55
C SER A 165 -4.65 -6.42 -15.68
N PRO A 166 -4.00 -7.58 -15.82
CA PRO A 166 -4.58 -8.93 -15.71
C PRO A 166 -5.12 -9.24 -14.30
N PRO A 167 -5.99 -10.24 -14.11
CA PRO A 167 -6.46 -10.65 -12.79
C PRO A 167 -5.30 -10.95 -11.84
N ALA A 168 -5.40 -10.46 -10.60
CA ALA A 168 -4.36 -10.61 -9.59
C ALA A 168 -4.64 -11.82 -8.68
N LEU A 169 -3.57 -12.44 -8.18
CA LEU A 169 -3.67 -13.49 -7.17
C LEU A 169 -3.44 -12.90 -5.78
N MET A 170 -4.34 -13.19 -4.84
CA MET A 170 -4.17 -12.75 -3.45
C MET A 170 -2.89 -13.33 -2.85
N ASN A 171 -2.13 -12.49 -2.16
CA ASN A 171 -0.98 -12.90 -1.36
C ASN A 171 -1.42 -13.85 -0.24
N LEU A 172 -0.78 -15.00 -0.12
CA LEU A 172 -1.12 -16.00 0.90
C LEU A 172 -0.97 -15.47 2.33
N GLU A 173 0.00 -14.60 2.60
CA GLU A 173 0.16 -13.99 3.93
C GLU A 173 -0.98 -13.01 4.23
N ALA A 174 -1.43 -12.23 3.23
CA ALA A 174 -2.61 -11.37 3.36
C ALA A 174 -3.88 -12.19 3.61
N LYS A 175 -4.04 -13.32 2.92
CA LYS A 175 -5.15 -14.25 3.16
C LYS A 175 -5.13 -14.79 4.60
N ARG A 176 -3.97 -15.25 5.07
CA ARG A 176 -3.82 -15.79 6.43
C ARG A 176 -4.10 -14.76 7.50
N ILE A 177 -3.70 -13.50 7.31
CA ILE A 177 -3.98 -12.46 8.31
C ILE A 177 -5.48 -12.14 8.36
N PHE A 178 -6.18 -12.15 7.22
CA PHE A 178 -7.64 -12.00 7.19
C PHE A 178 -8.36 -13.14 7.91
N GLU A 179 -7.94 -14.40 7.70
CA GLU A 179 -8.54 -15.56 8.36
C GLU A 179 -8.39 -15.54 9.90
N ARG A 180 -7.43 -14.77 10.41
CA ARG A 180 -7.12 -14.66 11.85
C ARG A 180 -7.62 -13.36 12.48
N ALA A 181 -8.18 -12.45 11.70
CA ALA A 181 -8.58 -11.13 12.16
C ALA A 181 -9.82 -11.20 13.07
N ASP A 182 -9.73 -10.56 14.24
CA ASP A 182 -10.90 -10.32 15.09
C ASP A 182 -11.73 -9.16 14.52
N TYR A 183 -11.04 -8.16 13.94
CA TYR A 183 -11.65 -7.00 13.33
C TYR A 183 -10.97 -6.63 12.01
N ILE A 184 -11.77 -6.26 11.01
CA ILE A 184 -11.30 -5.72 9.74
C ILE A 184 -11.82 -4.28 9.63
N VAL A 185 -10.89 -3.34 9.50
CA VAL A 185 -11.17 -1.92 9.29
C VAL A 185 -10.93 -1.60 7.82
N LEU A 186 -11.99 -1.23 7.10
CA LEU A 186 -11.90 -0.83 5.70
C LEU A 186 -11.74 0.69 5.60
N GLY A 187 -10.60 1.14 5.07
CA GLY A 187 -10.28 2.55 4.94
C GLY A 187 -9.79 3.23 6.23
N PRO A 188 -9.87 4.57 6.32
CA PRO A 188 -10.49 5.48 5.36
C PRO A 188 -9.70 5.54 4.05
N GLY A 189 -10.39 5.82 2.94
CA GLY A 189 -9.78 5.89 1.61
C GLY A 189 -10.84 5.94 0.52
N ASP A 190 -10.40 6.17 -0.71
CA ASP A 190 -11.29 6.15 -1.87
C ASP A 190 -11.90 4.74 -2.05
N ILE A 191 -13.21 4.70 -2.27
CA ILE A 191 -13.95 3.45 -2.34
C ILE A 191 -13.46 2.59 -3.51
N TYR A 192 -13.12 3.20 -4.64
CA TYR A 192 -12.73 2.53 -5.87
C TYR A 192 -11.24 2.24 -5.92
N THR A 193 -10.40 3.24 -5.62
CA THR A 193 -8.94 3.15 -5.80
C THR A 193 -8.20 2.62 -4.58
N SER A 194 -8.75 2.78 -3.37
CA SER A 194 -8.09 2.30 -2.14
C SER A 194 -8.73 1.03 -1.56
N ILE A 195 -10.06 0.88 -1.64
CA ILE A 195 -10.79 -0.19 -0.96
C ILE A 195 -11.20 -1.32 -1.92
N GLN A 196 -11.91 -1.01 -3.02
CA GLN A 196 -12.40 -2.04 -3.95
C GLN A 196 -11.29 -2.74 -4.73
N VAL A 197 -10.16 -2.08 -4.95
CA VAL A 197 -8.97 -2.70 -5.56
C VAL A 197 -8.41 -3.88 -4.76
N GLN A 198 -8.82 -4.03 -3.49
CA GLN A 198 -8.32 -5.06 -2.58
C GLN A 198 -9.25 -6.27 -2.45
N LYS A 199 -10.34 -6.32 -3.23
CA LYS A 199 -11.21 -7.48 -3.36
C LYS A 199 -10.61 -8.52 -4.30
#